data_AF-A0AAW9ISX6-F1
#
_entry.id   AF-A0AAW9ISX6-F1
#
_cell.length_a   1.000
_cell.length_b   1.000
_cell.length_c   1.000
_cell.angle_alpha   90.00
_cell.angle_beta   90.00
_cell.angle_gamma   90.00
#
_symmetry.space_group_name_H-M   'P 1'
#
loop_
_entity.id
_entity.type
_entity.pdbx_description
1 polymer ?
#
loop_
_entity_poly.entity_id
_entity_poly.type
_entity_poly.pdbx_seq_one_letter_code
_entity_poly.pdbx_strand_id
1 'polypeptide(L)'
;NKVFIVVSEGLRNSDGKFITEVEKQAHDKFGHAQLGGVGSYLKNLIIQAGITSRVKSLELGVLQRCAIHCASDIDLEEAFEAGYSALKFALDGNSGYMVGIKRESNSPYKSSHFLVDADKIANNVKYFPKELINDEGNHIKEEALEYF
;
A
#
# COMPACT_ATOMS: atom_id res chain seq x y z
N ASN A 1 3.67 -27.08 -12.82
CA ASN A 1 2.87 -26.11 -12.02
C ASN A 1 3.76 -25.04 -11.45
N LYS A 2 3.33 -23.77 -11.47
CA LYS A 2 4.01 -22.61 -10.89
C LYS A 2 3.02 -21.89 -9.99
N VAL A 3 3.48 -21.33 -8.87
CA VAL A 3 2.69 -20.51 -7.95
C VAL A 3 3.42 -19.19 -7.76
N PHE A 4 2.69 -18.09 -7.81
CA PHE A 4 3.18 -16.75 -7.52
C PHE A 4 2.56 -16.29 -6.21
N ILE A 5 3.39 -15.77 -5.31
CA ILE A 5 2.96 -15.28 -4.01
C ILE A 5 3.38 -13.80 -3.95
N VAL A 6 2.39 -12.92 -3.82
CA VAL A 6 2.61 -11.50 -3.55
C VAL A 6 2.35 -11.29 -2.06
N VAL A 7 3.28 -10.65 -1.37
CA VAL A 7 3.20 -10.44 0.07
C VAL A 7 3.58 -9.01 0.41
N SER A 8 2.78 -8.40 1.29
CA SER A 8 3.11 -7.09 1.86
C SER A 8 4.25 -7.23 2.88
N GLU A 9 5.14 -6.23 2.94
CA GLU A 9 6.16 -6.12 3.98
C GLU A 9 5.57 -6.10 5.40
N GLY A 10 4.31 -5.69 5.53
CA GLY A 10 3.59 -5.61 6.79
C GLY A 10 2.91 -6.91 7.25
N LEU A 11 3.31 -8.08 6.74
CA LEU A 11 2.69 -9.36 7.11
C LEU A 11 2.91 -9.66 8.61
N ARG A 12 1.82 -10.05 9.29
CA ARG A 12 1.80 -10.34 10.73
C ARG A 12 1.47 -11.79 11.03
N ASN A 13 1.97 -12.30 12.15
CA ASN A 13 1.61 -13.61 12.67
C ASN A 13 0.29 -13.56 13.46
N SER A 14 -0.14 -14.72 14.00
CA SER A 14 -1.34 -14.84 14.84
C SER A 14 -1.31 -13.99 16.11
N ASP A 15 -0.12 -13.64 16.60
CA ASP A 15 0.07 -12.79 17.78
C ASP A 15 0.08 -11.29 17.42
N GLY A 16 -0.15 -10.95 16.14
CA GLY A 16 -0.14 -9.59 15.62
C GLY A 16 1.25 -8.99 15.46
N LYS A 17 2.33 -9.75 15.64
CA LYS A 17 3.72 -9.29 15.44
C LYS A 17 4.12 -9.37 13.99
N PHE A 18 4.94 -8.44 13.51
CA PHE A 18 5.45 -8.53 12.14
C PHE A 18 6.37 -9.74 12.01
N ILE A 19 6.26 -10.44 10.88
CA ILE A 19 7.06 -11.64 10.64
C ILE A 19 8.56 -11.32 10.57
N THR A 20 8.93 -10.14 10.09
CA THR A 20 10.33 -9.70 9.96
C THR A 20 10.90 -9.09 11.24
N GLU A 21 10.05 -8.63 12.18
CA GLU A 21 10.51 -8.23 13.53
C GLU A 21 11.11 -9.42 14.31
N VAL A 22 10.76 -10.64 13.93
CA VAL A 22 11.34 -11.86 14.50
C VAL A 22 12.85 -11.96 14.18
N GLU A 23 13.33 -11.26 13.15
CA GLU A 23 14.74 -11.17 12.76
C GLU A 23 15.29 -9.72 12.84
N LYS A 24 15.49 -9.24 14.08
CA LYS A 24 16.39 -8.14 14.52
C LYS A 24 15.87 -6.70 14.64
N GLN A 25 16.40 -6.11 15.71
CA GLN A 25 16.30 -4.75 16.24
C GLN A 25 16.83 -3.68 15.28
N ALA A 26 15.93 -2.93 14.65
CA ALA A 26 16.21 -1.57 14.20
C ALA A 26 14.89 -0.80 14.13
N HIS A 27 14.63 0.01 15.15
CA HIS A 27 13.57 1.00 15.09
C HIS A 27 14.11 2.23 14.34
N ASP A 28 13.30 2.82 13.46
CA ASP A 28 13.61 4.12 12.89
C ASP A 28 13.53 5.23 13.96
N LYS A 29 13.87 6.47 13.59
CA LYS A 29 13.84 7.62 14.51
C LYS A 29 12.43 7.97 15.04
N PHE A 30 11.39 7.34 14.51
CA PHE A 30 9.99 7.51 14.90
C PHE A 30 9.43 6.30 15.67
N GLY A 31 10.24 5.26 15.90
CA GLY A 31 9.85 4.05 16.61
C GLY A 31 9.19 2.97 15.75
N HIS A 32 9.08 3.16 14.43
CA HIS A 32 8.56 2.12 13.55
C HIS A 32 9.60 1.02 13.33
N ALA A 33 9.15 -0.23 13.31
CA ALA A 33 10.02 -1.35 12.95
C ALA A 33 10.44 -1.23 11.49
N GLN A 34 11.74 -1.43 11.22
CA GLN A 34 12.22 -1.53 9.85
C GLN A 34 11.66 -2.82 9.22
N LEU A 35 10.70 -2.66 8.30
CA LEU A 35 10.11 -3.76 7.54
C LEU A 35 11.00 -4.14 6.35
N GLY A 36 11.04 -5.42 6.01
CA GLY A 36 11.87 -5.99 4.93
C GLY A 36 12.29 -7.43 5.22
N GLY A 37 12.50 -8.26 4.18
CA GLY A 37 12.92 -9.65 4.35
C GLY A 37 11.79 -10.69 4.43
N VAL A 38 10.50 -10.27 4.33
CA VAL A 38 9.35 -11.21 4.31
C VAL A 38 9.51 -12.22 3.18
N GLY A 39 10.02 -11.78 2.03
CA GLY A 39 10.23 -12.65 0.88
C GLY A 39 11.26 -13.74 1.15
N SER A 40 12.31 -13.44 1.92
CA SER A 40 13.33 -14.42 2.32
C SER A 40 12.82 -15.38 3.39
N TYR A 41 12.06 -14.87 4.35
CA TYR A 41 11.40 -15.67 5.38
C TYR A 41 10.47 -16.73 4.75
N LEU A 42 9.54 -16.31 3.88
CA LEU A 42 8.61 -17.24 3.23
C LEU A 42 9.32 -18.25 2.34
N LYS A 43 10.38 -17.84 1.64
CA LYS A 43 11.22 -18.75 0.86
C LYS A 43 11.77 -19.87 1.74
N ASN A 44 12.36 -19.53 2.89
CA ASN A 44 12.93 -20.51 3.81
C ASN A 44 11.84 -21.41 4.39
N LEU A 45 10.69 -20.84 4.77
CA LEU A 45 9.54 -21.58 5.30
C LEU A 45 9.05 -22.65 4.30
N ILE A 46 8.87 -22.28 3.03
CA ILE A 46 8.40 -23.19 1.97
C ILE A 46 9.39 -24.34 1.74
N ILE A 47 10.69 -24.04 1.75
CA ILE A 47 11.76 -25.04 1.58
C ILE A 47 11.79 -25.99 2.78
N GLN A 48 11.76 -25.45 4.01
CA GLN A 48 11.78 -26.24 5.25
C GLN A 48 10.55 -27.13 5.40
N ALA A 49 9.39 -26.67 4.93
CA ALA A 49 8.16 -27.46 4.91
C ALA A 49 8.18 -28.59 3.86
N GLY A 50 9.23 -28.69 3.03
CA GLY A 50 9.36 -29.75 2.03
C GLY A 50 8.43 -29.61 0.82
N ILE A 51 7.77 -28.45 0.63
CA ILE A 51 6.82 -28.21 -0.47
C ILE A 51 7.56 -28.22 -1.81
N THR A 52 8.69 -27.51 -1.89
CA THR A 52 9.58 -27.51 -3.06
C THR A 52 10.96 -26.97 -2.71
N SER A 53 11.99 -27.43 -3.43
CA SER A 53 13.35 -26.91 -3.31
C SER A 53 13.62 -25.69 -4.21
N ARG A 54 12.71 -25.33 -5.11
CA ARG A 54 12.89 -24.25 -6.09
C ARG A 54 12.00 -23.06 -5.80
N VAL A 55 12.51 -22.14 -4.98
CA VAL A 55 11.80 -20.89 -4.64
C VAL A 55 12.69 -19.69 -4.97
N LYS A 56 12.13 -18.74 -5.73
CA LYS A 56 12.76 -17.44 -6.01
C LYS A 56 11.94 -16.36 -5.31
N SER A 57 12.64 -15.42 -4.69
CA SER A 57 12.03 -14.28 -4.00
C SER A 57 12.62 -13.00 -4.56
N LEU A 58 11.78 -11.97 -4.69
CA LEU A 58 12.14 -10.67 -5.23
C LEU A 58 11.52 -9.59 -4.34
N GLU A 59 12.35 -8.65 -3.88
CA GLU A 59 11.92 -7.48 -3.12
C GLU A 59 12.22 -6.24 -3.97
N LEU A 60 11.17 -5.61 -4.51
CA LEU A 60 11.34 -4.50 -5.45
C LEU A 60 11.80 -3.21 -4.75
N GLY A 61 11.39 -2.99 -3.50
CA GLY A 61 11.90 -1.90 -2.64
C GLY A 61 11.76 -0.50 -3.25
N VAL A 62 12.87 0.13 -3.62
CA VAL A 62 12.87 1.45 -4.27
C VAL A 62 12.40 1.37 -5.72
N LEU A 63 12.67 0.25 -6.42
CA LEU A 63 12.33 0.11 -7.84
C LEU A 63 10.82 0.28 -8.07
N GLN A 64 9.98 -0.32 -7.23
CA GLN A 64 8.51 -0.17 -7.35
C GLN A 64 8.01 1.26 -7.06
N ARG A 65 8.76 2.07 -6.31
CA ARG A 65 8.36 3.45 -5.92
C ARG A 65 8.92 4.52 -6.87
N CYS A 66 9.93 4.19 -7.66
CA CYS A 66 10.58 5.10 -8.60
C CYS A 66 10.42 4.66 -10.06
N ALA A 67 9.41 3.83 -10.35
CA ALA A 67 9.17 3.28 -11.68
C ALA A 67 8.41 4.26 -12.61
N ILE A 68 8.91 5.50 -12.76
CA ILE A 68 8.25 6.53 -13.59
C ILE A 68 8.06 6.10 -15.06
N HIS A 69 8.92 5.21 -15.54
CA HIS A 69 8.86 4.63 -16.88
C HIS A 69 7.63 3.77 -17.15
N CYS A 70 6.88 3.39 -16.11
CA CYS A 70 5.60 2.67 -16.21
C CYS A 70 4.56 3.21 -15.21
N ALA A 71 4.63 4.50 -14.88
CA ALA A 71 3.63 5.14 -14.03
C ALA A 71 2.25 5.14 -14.71
N SER A 72 1.20 5.09 -13.90
CA SER A 72 -0.18 5.23 -14.37
C SER A 72 -0.45 6.69 -14.76
N ASP A 73 -1.06 6.92 -15.92
CA ASP A 73 -1.49 8.26 -16.34
C ASP A 73 -2.46 8.89 -15.33
N ILE A 74 -3.33 8.08 -14.71
CA ILE A 74 -4.26 8.53 -13.67
C ILE A 74 -3.50 9.00 -12.42
N ASP A 75 -2.47 8.27 -11.98
CA ASP A 75 -1.65 8.66 -10.82
C ASP A 75 -0.89 9.97 -11.08
N LEU A 76 -0.37 10.15 -12.30
CA LEU A 76 0.27 11.39 -12.73
C LEU A 76 -0.70 12.57 -12.73
N GLU A 77 -1.90 12.39 -13.27
CA GLU A 77 -2.94 13.42 -13.33
C GLU A 77 -3.43 13.79 -11.92
N GLU A 78 -3.77 12.81 -11.08
CA GLU A 78 -4.24 13.06 -9.72
C GLU A 78 -3.16 13.70 -8.83
N ALA A 79 -1.90 13.29 -8.96
CA ALA A 79 -0.80 13.91 -8.23
C ALA A 79 -0.61 15.39 -8.61
N PHE A 80 -0.72 15.71 -9.91
CA PHE A 80 -0.65 17.09 -10.39
C PHE A 80 -1.85 17.91 -9.89
N GLU A 81 -3.07 17.41 -10.09
CA GLU A 81 -4.30 18.12 -9.73
C GLU A 81 -4.46 18.32 -8.22
N ALA A 82 -3.97 17.39 -7.41
CA ALA A 82 -3.92 17.56 -5.96
C ALA A 82 -3.04 18.75 -5.56
N GLY A 83 -1.83 18.87 -6.15
CA GLY A 83 -0.94 20.00 -5.92
C GLY A 83 -1.51 21.32 -6.43
N TYR A 84 -2.12 21.30 -7.61
CA TYR A 84 -2.77 22.48 -8.18
C TYR A 84 -3.98 22.95 -7.36
N SER A 85 -4.81 22.01 -6.88
CA SER A 85 -5.93 22.29 -5.99
C SER A 85 -5.45 22.86 -4.66
N ALA A 86 -4.35 22.34 -4.10
CA ALA A 86 -3.77 22.88 -2.88
C ALA A 86 -3.37 24.36 -3.04
N LEU A 87 -2.77 24.73 -4.18
CA LEU A 87 -2.44 26.12 -4.48
C LEU A 87 -3.70 27.00 -4.56
N LYS A 88 -4.75 26.54 -5.25
CA LYS A 88 -6.02 27.28 -5.33
C LYS A 88 -6.62 27.54 -3.95
N PHE A 89 -6.75 26.49 -3.13
CA PHE A 89 -7.30 26.63 -1.79
C PHE A 89 -6.47 27.56 -0.90
N ALA A 90 -5.14 27.52 -1.04
CA ALA A 90 -4.25 28.43 -0.32
C ALA A 90 -4.42 29.90 -0.76
N LEU A 91 -4.61 30.16 -2.07
CA LEU A 91 -4.91 31.50 -2.58
C LEU A 91 -6.26 32.03 -2.07
N ASP A 92 -7.23 31.15 -1.82
CA ASP A 92 -8.51 31.48 -1.19
C ASP A 92 -8.40 31.67 0.35
N GLY A 93 -7.19 31.60 0.90
CA GLY A 93 -6.91 31.86 2.32
C GLY A 93 -7.03 30.65 3.25
N ASN A 94 -7.17 29.43 2.70
CA ASN A 94 -7.24 28.22 3.53
C ASN A 94 -5.84 27.80 4.01
N SER A 95 -5.74 27.47 5.29
CA SER A 95 -4.50 26.98 5.92
C SER A 95 -4.84 25.97 7.02
N GLY A 96 -3.95 24.98 7.25
CA GLY A 96 -4.19 23.89 8.20
C GLY A 96 -4.97 22.69 7.63
N TYR A 97 -5.08 22.59 6.30
CA TYR A 97 -5.83 21.53 5.62
C TYR A 97 -4.93 20.66 4.73
N MET A 98 -5.35 19.41 4.51
CA MET A 98 -4.84 18.51 3.48
C MET A 98 -5.85 18.45 2.32
N VAL A 99 -5.35 18.39 1.09
CA VAL A 99 -6.19 18.08 -0.08
C VAL A 99 -6.44 16.57 -0.13
N GLY A 100 -7.69 16.18 -0.04
CA GLY A 100 -8.14 14.81 -0.27
C GLY A 100 -8.60 14.62 -1.71
N ILE A 101 -8.35 13.43 -2.26
CA ILE A 101 -8.90 12.99 -3.55
C ILE A 101 -10.13 12.13 -3.26
N LYS A 102 -11.25 12.45 -3.91
CA LYS A 102 -12.48 11.67 -3.84
C LYS A 102 -12.83 11.15 -5.22
N ARG A 103 -12.89 9.83 -5.36
CA ARG A 103 -13.45 9.20 -6.57
C ARG A 103 -14.95 9.44 -6.64
N GLU A 104 -15.42 9.96 -7.77
CA GLU A 104 -16.84 10.23 -8.04
C GLU A 104 -17.47 9.19 -8.97
N SER A 105 -16.68 8.54 -9.83
CA SER A 105 -17.15 7.51 -10.77
C SER A 105 -16.01 6.58 -11.20
N ASN A 106 -16.32 5.31 -11.47
CA ASN A 106 -15.37 4.32 -12.02
C ASN A 106 -15.37 4.34 -13.56
N SER A 107 -16.53 4.48 -14.22
CA SER A 107 -16.65 4.45 -15.68
C SER A 107 -17.71 5.44 -16.19
N PRO A 108 -17.31 6.57 -16.82
CA PRO A 108 -15.93 7.04 -16.96
C PRO A 108 -15.30 7.36 -15.59
N TYR A 109 -13.98 7.16 -15.47
CA TYR A 109 -13.24 7.51 -14.26
C TYR A 109 -13.34 9.02 -14.01
N LYS A 110 -13.69 9.42 -12.78
CA LYS A 110 -13.71 10.82 -12.34
C LYS A 110 -13.32 10.92 -10.88
N SER A 111 -12.53 11.93 -10.55
CA SER A 111 -12.21 12.31 -9.18
C SER A 111 -12.37 13.82 -8.95
N SER A 112 -12.53 14.20 -7.69
CA SER A 112 -12.66 15.57 -7.22
C SER A 112 -11.72 15.81 -6.04
N HIS A 113 -11.47 17.09 -5.72
CA HIS A 113 -10.58 17.51 -4.66
C HIS A 113 -11.35 18.27 -3.58
N PHE A 114 -11.04 17.99 -2.32
CA PHE A 114 -11.69 18.63 -1.18
C PHE A 114 -10.70 18.86 -0.05
N LEU A 115 -11.03 19.79 0.85
CA LEU A 115 -10.21 20.07 2.03
C LEU A 115 -10.63 19.17 3.20
N VAL A 116 -9.64 18.67 3.93
CA VAL A 116 -9.81 18.00 5.21
C VAL A 116 -8.89 18.65 6.23
N ASP A 117 -9.40 18.90 7.44
CA ASP A 117 -8.54 19.41 8.52
C ASP A 117 -7.37 18.45 8.75
N ALA A 118 -6.14 18.98 8.74
CA ALA A 118 -4.95 18.15 8.82
C ALA A 118 -4.87 17.36 10.15
N ASP A 119 -5.42 17.92 11.23
CA ASP A 119 -5.48 17.29 12.56
C ASP A 119 -6.42 16.07 12.60
N LYS A 120 -7.49 16.06 11.80
CA LYS A 120 -8.42 14.93 11.64
C LYS A 120 -7.83 13.79 10.81
N ILE A 121 -6.82 14.07 9.99
CA ILE A 121 -6.15 13.05 9.17
C ILE A 121 -4.96 12.43 9.91
N ALA A 122 -4.22 13.22 10.68
CA ALA A 122 -3.06 12.73 11.41
C ALA A 122 -3.41 11.49 12.25
N ASN A 123 -2.55 10.46 12.19
CA ASN A 123 -2.69 9.19 12.90
C ASN A 123 -3.92 8.32 12.55
N ASN A 124 -4.69 8.68 11.51
CA ASN A 124 -5.77 7.84 11.00
C ASN A 124 -5.27 6.98 9.83
N VAL A 125 -5.78 5.75 9.74
CA VAL A 125 -5.40 4.77 8.71
C VAL A 125 -6.64 4.33 7.95
N LYS A 126 -6.61 4.47 6.62
CA LYS A 126 -7.61 3.84 5.73
C LYS A 126 -7.18 2.40 5.44
N TYR A 127 -7.80 1.45 6.14
CA TYR A 127 -7.55 0.02 5.89
C TYR A 127 -8.21 -0.45 4.60
N PHE A 128 -7.60 -1.45 3.97
CA PHE A 128 -8.26 -2.17 2.87
C PHE A 128 -9.53 -2.88 3.40
N PRO A 129 -10.69 -2.75 2.73
CA PRO A 129 -11.92 -3.36 3.19
C PRO A 129 -11.82 -4.89 3.19
N LYS A 130 -12.16 -5.53 4.32
CA LYS A 130 -12.02 -7.00 4.48
C LYS A 130 -13.04 -7.77 3.62
N GLU A 131 -14.18 -7.16 3.38
CA GLU A 131 -15.24 -7.67 2.51
C GLU A 131 -14.79 -7.86 1.05
N LEU A 132 -13.73 -7.17 0.63
CA LEU A 132 -13.12 -7.28 -0.69
C LEU A 132 -12.03 -8.37 -0.77
N ILE A 133 -11.77 -9.09 0.32
CA ILE A 133 -10.89 -10.27 0.36
C ILE A 133 -11.77 -11.52 0.19
N ASN A 134 -11.30 -12.50 -0.58
CA ASN A 134 -12.00 -13.77 -0.78
C ASN A 134 -12.10 -14.58 0.53
N ASP A 135 -13.01 -15.55 0.57
CA ASP A 135 -13.29 -16.35 1.78
C ASP A 135 -12.06 -17.16 2.25
N GLU A 136 -11.16 -17.52 1.33
CA GLU A 136 -9.90 -18.20 1.63
C GLU A 136 -8.83 -17.28 2.23
N GLY A 137 -9.00 -15.96 2.18
CA GLY A 137 -8.07 -14.97 2.71
C GLY A 137 -6.75 -14.83 1.94
N ASN A 138 -6.68 -15.33 0.70
CA ASN A 138 -5.46 -15.42 -0.10
C ASN A 138 -5.52 -14.61 -1.41
N HIS A 139 -6.66 -13.99 -1.71
CA HIS A 139 -6.86 -13.16 -2.90
C HIS A 139 -7.92 -12.09 -2.68
N ILE A 140 -7.99 -11.11 -3.58
CA ILE A 140 -9.08 -10.14 -3.63
C ILE A 140 -10.26 -10.70 -4.42
N LYS A 141 -11.46 -10.17 -4.16
CA LYS A 141 -12.65 -10.44 -4.97
C LYS A 141 -12.67 -9.56 -6.23
N GLU A 142 -13.48 -9.93 -7.21
CA GLU A 142 -13.61 -9.20 -8.49
C GLU A 142 -14.07 -7.75 -8.27
N GLU A 143 -14.93 -7.49 -7.28
CA GLU A 143 -15.40 -6.15 -6.94
C GLU A 143 -14.26 -5.23 -6.49
N ALA A 144 -13.16 -5.79 -5.99
CA ALA A 144 -11.96 -5.01 -5.66
C ALA A 144 -11.23 -4.52 -6.93
N LEU A 145 -11.33 -5.26 -8.04
CA LEU A 145 -10.72 -4.87 -9.32
C LEU A 145 -11.44 -3.68 -9.95
N GLU A 146 -12.70 -3.42 -9.62
CA GLU A 146 -13.35 -2.17 -10.04
C GLU A 146 -12.77 -0.94 -9.31
N TYR A 147 -12.11 -1.15 -8.17
CA TYR A 147 -11.45 -0.08 -7.43
C TYR A 147 -10.03 0.20 -7.93
N PHE A 148 -9.26 -0.82 -8.32
CA PHE A 148 -7.86 -0.69 -8.75
C PHE A 148 -7.72 -0.43 -10.25
#